data_AF-A0A7K4F6S2-F1
#
_entry.id   AF-A0A7K4F6S2-F1
#
_cell.length_a   1.000
_cell.length_b   1.000
_cell.length_c   1.000
_cell.angle_alpha   90.00
_cell.angle_beta   90.00
_cell.angle_gamma   90.00
#
_symmetry.space_group_name_H-M   'P 1'
#
loop_
_entity.id
_entity.type
_entity.pdbx_description
1 polymer ?
#
loop_
_entity_poly.entity_id
_entity_poly.type
_entity_poly.pdbx_seq_one_letter_code
_entity_poly.pdbx_strand_id
1 'polypeptide(L)'
;FLADTKVMPTVGKTWGQLLGPRGKMPTPVPFDAPIDSFLSRFRSSIKVRTRASLSVSCKIGDETMEDADLAINAHAVLNAIEKKLPNGEKNMKRVMIKTTMGKPVKQVQEVRKKFA
;
A
#
# COMPACT_ATOMS: atom_id res chain seq x y z
N PHE A 1 4.65 2.81 12.21
CA PHE A 1 5.18 3.05 13.56
C PHE A 1 5.85 1.77 14.02
N LEU A 2 7.02 1.90 14.63
CA LEU A 2 7.76 0.80 15.24
C LEU A 2 7.75 1.09 16.74
N ALA A 3 7.52 0.07 17.54
CA ALA A 3 7.74 0.19 18.98
C ALA A 3 8.30 -1.13 19.50
N ASP A 4 9.05 -1.00 20.57
CA ASP A 4 9.59 -2.14 21.28
C ASP A 4 8.47 -2.88 22.02
N THR A 5 8.59 -4.20 22.07
CA THR A 5 7.65 -5.13 22.68
C THR A 5 7.34 -4.80 24.14
N LYS A 6 8.34 -4.36 24.93
CA LYS A 6 8.12 -3.98 26.35
C LYS A 6 7.15 -2.81 26.51
N VAL A 7 7.11 -1.90 25.54
CA VAL A 7 6.33 -0.65 25.62
C VAL A 7 4.95 -0.79 24.97
N MET A 8 4.66 -1.91 24.31
CA MET A 8 3.38 -2.14 23.61
C MET A 8 2.13 -2.02 24.48
N PRO A 9 2.09 -2.48 25.74
CA PRO A 9 0.90 -2.30 26.59
C PRO A 9 0.57 -0.82 26.81
N THR A 10 1.60 -0.01 27.07
CA THR A 10 1.47 1.44 27.27
C THR A 10 1.03 2.14 26.00
N VAL A 11 1.64 1.77 24.86
CA VAL A 11 1.31 2.32 23.54
C VAL A 11 -0.11 1.94 23.10
N GLY A 12 -0.54 0.71 23.38
CA GLY A 12 -1.91 0.26 23.12
C GLY A 12 -2.93 1.06 23.93
N LYS A 13 -2.66 1.32 25.21
CA LYS A 13 -3.55 2.09 26.09
C LYS A 13 -3.67 3.56 25.67
N THR A 14 -2.54 4.19 25.34
CA THR A 14 -2.48 5.64 25.07
C THR A 14 -2.76 5.98 23.60
N TRP A 15 -2.11 5.28 22.67
CA TRP A 15 -2.21 5.56 21.23
C TRP A 15 -3.24 4.69 20.51
N GLY A 16 -3.78 3.64 21.15
CA GLY A 16 -4.74 2.73 20.53
C GLY A 16 -6.02 3.44 20.04
N GLN A 17 -6.53 4.39 20.82
CA GLN A 17 -7.71 5.18 20.46
C GLN A 17 -7.50 6.00 19.18
N LEU A 18 -6.29 6.54 18.97
CA LEU A 18 -5.97 7.37 17.82
C LEU A 18 -5.52 6.56 16.59
N LEU A 19 -4.61 5.60 16.79
CA LEU A 19 -3.96 4.85 15.71
C LEU A 19 -4.78 3.64 15.25
N GLY A 20 -5.68 3.13 16.09
CA GLY A 20 -6.57 2.01 15.77
C GLY A 20 -7.52 2.33 14.61
N PRO A 21 -8.35 3.39 14.69
CA PRO A 21 -9.26 3.77 13.61
C PRO A 21 -8.53 4.09 12.30
N ARG A 22 -7.31 4.64 12.39
CA ARG A 22 -6.45 4.96 11.24
C ARG A 22 -5.72 3.75 10.65
N GLY A 23 -5.81 2.58 11.29
CA GLY A 23 -5.12 1.36 10.85
C GLY A 23 -3.58 1.47 10.89
N LYS A 24 -3.05 2.42 11.68
CA LYS A 24 -1.62 2.71 11.80
C LYS A 24 -1.06 2.20 13.15
N MET A 25 -1.59 1.09 13.67
CA MET A 25 -1.01 0.49 14.87
C MET A 25 0.49 0.18 14.68
N PRO A 26 1.31 0.39 15.72
CA PRO A 26 2.74 0.08 15.66
C PRO A 26 3.01 -1.41 15.48
N THR A 27 4.04 -1.72 14.72
CA THR A 27 4.54 -3.09 14.57
C THR A 27 5.58 -3.35 15.66
N PRO A 28 5.48 -4.47 16.40
CA PRO A 28 6.46 -4.83 17.43
C PRO A 28 7.79 -5.23 16.80
N VAL A 29 8.86 -4.64 17.32
CA VAL A 29 10.23 -5.01 16.97
C VAL A 29 10.82 -5.84 18.11
N PRO A 30 11.30 -7.07 17.86
CA PRO A 30 12.04 -7.86 18.83
C PRO A 30 13.35 -7.16 19.26
N PHE A 31 13.80 -7.40 20.48
CA PHE A 31 14.99 -6.72 21.04
C PHE A 31 16.27 -6.89 20.21
N ASP A 32 16.48 -8.07 19.61
CA ASP A 32 17.73 -8.40 18.92
C ASP A 32 17.66 -8.20 17.39
N ALA A 33 16.55 -7.65 16.88
CA ALA A 33 16.36 -7.54 15.44
C ALA A 33 17.04 -6.27 14.86
N PRO A 34 17.75 -6.36 13.71
CA PRO A 34 18.43 -5.21 13.13
C PRO A 34 17.42 -4.17 12.62
N ILE A 35 17.35 -3.03 13.31
CA ILE A 35 16.38 -1.96 13.06
C ILE A 35 16.53 -1.36 11.66
N ASP A 36 17.76 -1.29 11.13
CA ASP A 36 18.05 -0.71 9.82
C ASP A 36 17.33 -1.42 8.67
N SER A 37 17.20 -2.74 8.78
CA SER A 37 16.50 -3.57 7.81
C SER A 37 14.98 -3.28 7.77
N PHE A 38 14.40 -2.98 8.92
CA PHE A 38 13.00 -2.57 9.00
C PHE A 38 12.86 -1.14 8.47
N LEU A 39 13.76 -0.23 8.85
CA LEU A 39 13.68 1.16 8.44
C LEU A 39 13.72 1.32 6.92
N SER A 40 14.63 0.61 6.24
CA SER A 40 14.72 0.64 4.76
C SER A 40 13.43 0.13 4.11
N ARG A 41 12.87 -0.97 4.61
CA ARG A 41 11.59 -1.54 4.13
C ARG A 41 10.41 -0.60 4.37
N PHE A 42 10.32 0.01 5.54
CA PHE A 42 9.22 0.91 5.88
C PHE A 42 9.26 2.23 5.10
N ARG A 43 10.44 2.66 4.63
CA ARG A 43 10.60 3.86 3.78
C ARG A 43 10.04 3.65 2.37
N SER A 44 10.24 2.47 1.78
CA SER A 44 9.74 2.15 0.43
C SER A 44 8.34 1.53 0.42
N SER A 45 7.89 0.98 1.55
CA SER A 45 6.59 0.30 1.63
C SER A 45 5.42 1.29 1.70
N ILE A 46 4.38 0.98 0.93
CA ILE A 46 3.07 1.64 1.01
C ILE A 46 2.05 0.70 1.66
N LYS A 47 1.26 1.23 2.60
CA LYS A 47 0.21 0.45 3.27
C LYS A 47 -1.12 0.70 2.59
N VAL A 48 -1.66 -0.36 1.99
CA VAL A 48 -2.96 -0.35 1.32
C VAL A 48 -3.99 -1.04 2.20
N ARG A 49 -5.08 -0.33 2.54
CA ARG A 49 -6.18 -0.86 3.36
C ARG A 49 -7.50 -0.31 2.83
N THR A 50 -8.50 -1.18 2.76
CA THR A 50 -9.90 -0.81 2.57
C THR A 50 -10.70 -1.13 3.82
N ARG A 51 -11.70 -0.30 4.08
CA ARG A 51 -12.67 -0.53 5.16
C ARG A 51 -14.03 -0.18 4.60
N ALA A 52 -14.95 -1.14 4.61
CA ALA A 52 -16.34 -1.02 4.12
C ALA A 52 -16.53 -0.65 2.64
N SER A 53 -15.50 -0.20 1.91
CA SER A 53 -15.56 0.08 0.48
C SER A 53 -14.83 -0.98 -0.36
N LEU A 54 -15.33 -1.21 -1.57
CA LEU A 54 -14.70 -2.03 -2.60
C LEU A 54 -13.70 -1.23 -3.46
N SER A 55 -13.36 -0.02 -3.03
CA SER A 55 -12.42 0.86 -3.72
C SER A 55 -11.14 1.03 -2.89
N VAL A 56 -10.01 0.86 -3.56
CA VAL A 56 -8.66 0.99 -3.01
C VAL A 56 -7.97 2.14 -3.74
N SER A 57 -7.20 2.96 -3.04
CA SER A 57 -6.28 3.91 -3.66
C SER A 57 -4.91 3.84 -2.97
N CYS A 58 -3.86 4.06 -3.74
CA CYS A 58 -2.49 4.07 -3.26
C CYS A 58 -1.65 5.04 -4.08
N LYS A 59 -0.54 5.51 -3.49
CA LYS A 59 0.50 6.26 -4.19
C LYS A 59 1.41 5.25 -4.89
N ILE A 60 1.79 5.52 -6.14
CA ILE A 60 2.67 4.65 -6.94
C ILE A 60 4.06 5.29 -7.12
N GLY A 61 4.15 6.62 -7.09
CA GLY A 61 5.40 7.37 -7.18
C GLY A 61 5.15 8.88 -7.18
N ASP A 62 6.15 9.64 -7.60
CA ASP A 62 6.13 11.09 -7.76
C ASP A 62 6.38 11.47 -9.23
N GLU A 63 6.01 12.70 -9.62
CA GLU A 63 6.12 13.19 -11.01
C GLU A 63 7.57 13.33 -11.50
N THR A 64 8.54 13.30 -10.59
CA THR A 64 9.97 13.38 -10.92
C THR A 64 10.57 12.03 -11.33
N MET A 65 9.82 10.94 -11.21
CA MET A 65 10.27 9.59 -11.56
C MET A 65 10.02 9.29 -13.04
N GLU A 66 10.80 8.36 -13.61
CA GLU A 66 10.62 7.91 -14.98
C GLU A 66 9.35 7.05 -15.13
N ASP A 67 8.70 7.15 -16.29
CA ASP A 67 7.46 6.42 -16.59
C ASP A 67 7.63 4.89 -16.53
N ALA A 68 8.83 4.38 -16.87
CA ALA A 68 9.14 2.95 -16.80
C ALA A 68 9.11 2.44 -15.35
N ASP A 69 9.72 3.17 -14.43
CA ASP A 69 9.73 2.83 -13.00
C ASP A 69 8.32 2.93 -12.39
N LEU A 70 7.55 3.94 -12.79
CA LEU A 70 6.15 4.09 -12.37
C LEU A 70 5.29 2.90 -12.84
N ALA A 71 5.51 2.41 -14.06
CA ALA A 71 4.81 1.23 -14.57
C ALA A 71 5.18 -0.04 -13.77
N ILE A 72 6.45 -0.25 -13.46
CA ILE A 72 6.91 -1.38 -12.63
C ILE A 72 6.25 -1.34 -11.24
N ASN A 73 6.21 -0.16 -10.62
CA ASN A 73 5.55 0.03 -9.33
C ASN A 73 4.04 -0.23 -9.41
N ALA A 74 3.37 0.21 -10.48
CA ALA A 74 1.95 -0.04 -10.70
C ALA A 74 1.67 -1.55 -10.82
N HIS A 75 2.47 -2.29 -11.57
CA HIS A 75 2.36 -3.74 -11.69
C HIS A 75 2.61 -4.45 -10.36
N ALA A 76 3.60 -4.01 -9.57
CA ALA A 76 3.86 -4.56 -8.24
C ALA A 76 2.65 -4.43 -7.31
N VAL A 77 1.97 -3.28 -7.34
CA VAL A 77 0.74 -3.04 -6.57
C VAL A 77 -0.41 -3.93 -7.05
N LEU A 78 -0.64 -4.01 -8.37
CA LEU A 78 -1.70 -4.83 -8.94
C LEU A 78 -1.53 -6.31 -8.57
N ASN A 79 -0.32 -6.84 -8.75
CA ASN A 79 0.02 -8.23 -8.38
C ASN A 79 -0.20 -8.50 -6.88
N ALA A 80 0.12 -7.53 -6.01
CA ALA A 80 -0.09 -7.66 -4.57
C ALA A 80 -1.59 -7.65 -4.18
N ILE A 81 -2.43 -6.94 -4.94
CA ILE A 81 -3.88 -6.91 -4.74
C ILE A 81 -4.53 -8.20 -5.25
N GLU A 82 -4.14 -8.67 -6.44
CA GLU A 82 -4.65 -9.92 -7.03
C GLU A 82 -4.44 -11.11 -6.11
N LYS A 83 -3.24 -11.25 -5.53
CA LYS A 83 -2.93 -12.34 -4.58
C LYS A 83 -3.79 -12.34 -3.31
N LYS A 84 -4.38 -11.20 -2.94
CA LYS A 84 -5.24 -11.09 -1.74
C LYS A 84 -6.72 -11.29 -2.05
N LEU A 85 -7.14 -11.22 -3.31
CA LEU A 85 -8.54 -11.33 -3.69
C LEU A 85 -8.90 -12.80 -3.97
N PRO A 86 -10.03 -13.31 -3.43
CA PRO A 86 -10.40 -14.72 -3.57
C PRO A 86 -10.66 -15.14 -5.03
N ASN A 87 -11.14 -14.22 -5.87
CA ASN A 87 -11.39 -14.46 -7.30
C ASN A 87 -10.43 -13.66 -8.20
N GLY A 88 -9.30 -13.19 -7.64
CA GLY A 88 -8.26 -12.46 -8.37
C GLY A 88 -8.78 -11.34 -9.27
N GLU A 89 -8.43 -11.43 -10.55
CA GLU A 89 -8.70 -10.42 -11.59
C GLU A 89 -10.20 -10.18 -11.85
N LYS A 90 -11.06 -11.18 -11.64
CA LYS A 90 -12.51 -11.03 -11.89
C LYS A 90 -13.17 -10.04 -10.92
N ASN A 91 -12.53 -9.78 -9.78
CA ASN A 91 -13.03 -8.82 -8.79
C ASN A 91 -12.60 -7.37 -9.11
N MET A 92 -11.72 -7.14 -10.09
CA MET A 92 -11.24 -5.79 -10.44
C MET A 92 -12.03 -5.20 -11.61
N LYS A 93 -12.98 -4.32 -11.30
CA LYS A 93 -13.85 -3.70 -12.31
C LYS A 93 -13.17 -2.59 -13.11
N ARG A 94 -12.39 -1.72 -12.46
CA ARG A 94 -11.75 -0.56 -13.09
C ARG A 94 -10.46 -0.18 -12.36
N VAL A 95 -9.42 0.10 -13.13
CA VAL A 95 -8.18 0.74 -12.67
C VAL A 95 -8.15 2.17 -13.21
N MET A 96 -7.75 3.11 -12.36
CA MET A 96 -7.59 4.51 -12.73
C MET A 96 -6.28 5.03 -12.19
N ILE A 97 -5.60 5.82 -13.01
CA ILE A 97 -4.36 6.48 -12.62
C ILE A 97 -4.61 7.99 -12.76
N LYS A 98 -4.16 8.74 -11.77
CA LYS A 98 -4.21 10.20 -11.77
C LYS A 98 -3.02 10.76 -11.04
N THR A 99 -2.60 11.96 -11.42
CA THR A 99 -1.74 12.79 -10.56
C THR A 99 -2.58 13.42 -9.44
N THR A 100 -1.93 14.00 -8.43
CA THR A 100 -2.62 14.57 -7.25
C THR A 100 -3.66 15.62 -7.65
N MET A 101 -3.31 16.49 -8.60
CA MET A 101 -4.15 17.60 -9.06
C MET A 101 -4.74 17.40 -10.47
N GLY A 102 -4.30 16.38 -11.20
CA GLY A 102 -4.73 16.12 -12.58
C GLY A 102 -6.05 15.39 -12.69
N LYS A 103 -6.61 15.42 -13.91
CA LYS A 103 -7.80 14.64 -14.25
C LYS A 103 -7.45 13.14 -14.28
N PRO A 104 -8.36 12.27 -13.81
CA PRO A 104 -8.11 10.84 -13.84
C PRO A 104 -8.13 10.28 -15.25
N VAL A 105 -7.06 9.58 -15.63
CA VAL A 105 -7.00 8.80 -16.85
C VAL A 105 -7.63 7.44 -16.54
N LYS A 106 -8.75 7.15 -17.20
CA LYS A 106 -9.36 5.82 -17.15
C LYS A 106 -8.56 4.91 -18.08
N GLN A 107 -7.76 3.99 -17.52
CA GLN A 107 -7.31 2.86 -18.32
C GLN A 107 -8.49 1.89 -18.46
N VAL A 108 -9.23 2.03 -19.56
CA VAL A 108 -10.28 1.08 -19.95
C VAL A 108 -9.58 -0.11 -20.60
N GLN A 109 -9.23 -1.14 -19.82
CA GLN A 109 -8.97 -2.52 -20.29
C GLN A 109 -7.95 -2.76 -21.44
N GLU A 110 -7.21 -1.76 -21.93
CA GLU A 110 -6.41 -1.90 -23.16
C GLU A 110 -5.06 -2.60 -22.97
N VAL A 111 -4.56 -2.76 -21.74
CA VAL A 111 -3.22 -3.33 -21.52
C VAL A 111 -3.15 -4.82 -21.91
N ARG A 112 -4.27 -5.54 -21.94
CA ARG A 112 -4.26 -6.98 -22.26
C ARG A 112 -4.41 -7.35 -23.74
N LYS A 113 -4.81 -6.43 -24.62
CA LYS A 113 -4.86 -6.73 -26.06
C LYS A 113 -3.51 -6.60 -26.78
N LYS A 114 -2.49 -6.02 -26.13
CA LYS A 114 -1.16 -5.83 -26.74
C LYS A 114 -0.14 -6.94 -26.41
N PHE A 115 -0.47 -7.85 -25.49
CA PHE A 115 0.44 -8.90 -25.02
C PHE A 115 -0.23 -10.29 -24.96
N ALA A 116 -1.29 -10.50 -25.73
CA ALA A 116 -1.89 -11.80 -25.99
C ALA A 116 -1.66 -12.19 -27.45
#